data_AF-A0A3Q3GSZ2-F1
#
_entry.id   AF-A0A3Q3GSZ2-F1
#
_cell.length_a   1.000
_cell.length_b   1.000
_cell.length_c   1.000
_cell.angle_alpha   90.00
_cell.angle_beta   90.00
_cell.angle_gamma   90.00
#
_symmetry.space_group_name_H-M   'P 1'
#
loop_
_entity.id
_entity.type
_entity.pdbx_description
1 polymer ?
#
loop_
_entity_poly.entity_id
_entity_poly.type
_entity_poly.pdbx_seq_one_letter_code
_entity_poly.pdbx_strand_id
1 'polypeptide(L)'
;PPARPTPQNLAAICHQGQGRPRYPASFFSRSGGSRYRRLGNTINRLESWYRSCCSEQESQILCCTTQAWKETLSQFCVEEYSTKTLAYECCEGRGDARWICFNSELPNPDYNPTL
;
A
#
# COMPACT_ATOMS: atom_id res chain seq x y z
N PRO A 1 -4.85 -1.59 -5.89
CA PRO A 1 -3.69 -1.06 -5.12
C PRO A 1 -4.09 0.22 -4.38
N PRO A 2 -3.38 0.64 -3.32
CA PRO A 2 -3.60 1.94 -2.70
C PRO A 2 -3.06 3.06 -3.61
N ALA A 3 -3.75 4.18 -3.66
CA ALA A 3 -3.37 5.32 -4.48
C ALA A 3 -2.06 5.97 -4.01
N ARG A 4 -1.28 6.52 -4.94
CA ARG A 4 -0.10 7.29 -4.59
C ARG A 4 -0.49 8.50 -3.73
N PRO A 5 0.25 8.80 -2.66
CA PRO A 5 0.04 10.02 -1.89
C PRO A 5 0.23 11.28 -2.74
N THR A 6 -0.69 12.21 -2.58
CA THR A 6 -0.74 13.53 -3.22
C THR A 6 -1.21 14.55 -2.18
N PRO A 7 -0.99 15.86 -2.40
CA PRO A 7 -1.57 16.89 -1.54
C PRO A 7 -3.09 16.74 -1.35
N GLN A 8 -3.80 16.27 -2.39
CA GLN A 8 -5.26 16.16 -2.42
C GLN A 8 -5.79 15.04 -1.50
N ASN A 9 -5.09 13.90 -1.43
CA ASN A 9 -5.53 12.75 -0.63
C ASN A 9 -4.77 12.60 0.71
N LEU A 10 -3.80 13.47 0.99
CA LEU A 10 -2.95 13.39 2.19
C LEU A 10 -3.74 13.47 3.50
N ALA A 11 -4.72 14.37 3.55
CA ALA A 11 -5.59 14.50 4.72
C ALA A 11 -6.39 13.21 4.98
N ALA A 12 -6.91 12.56 3.95
CA ALA A 12 -7.61 11.29 4.08
C ALA A 12 -6.67 10.15 4.50
N ILE A 13 -5.45 10.11 3.93
CA ILE A 13 -4.41 9.17 4.35
C ILE A 13 -4.17 9.24 5.86
N CYS A 14 -3.99 10.46 6.40
CA CYS A 14 -3.65 10.66 7.81
C CYS A 14 -4.85 10.55 8.77
N HIS A 15 -6.01 11.10 8.41
CA HIS A 15 -7.13 11.22 9.34
C HIS A 15 -8.14 10.07 9.24
N GLN A 16 -8.18 9.34 8.12
CA GLN A 16 -9.20 8.30 7.89
C GLN A 16 -8.64 6.87 8.00
N GLY A 17 -7.38 6.69 8.41
CA GLY A 17 -6.74 5.37 8.46
C GLY A 17 -7.32 4.38 9.47
N GLN A 18 -8.18 4.83 10.40
CA GLN A 18 -8.92 3.94 11.30
C GLN A 18 -10.10 3.25 10.61
N GLY A 19 -10.68 3.87 9.58
CA GLY A 19 -11.79 3.33 8.80
C GLY A 19 -11.36 2.43 7.63
N ARG A 20 -10.07 2.12 7.52
CA ARG A 20 -9.52 1.26 6.46
C ARG A 20 -9.24 -0.15 7.00
N PRO A 21 -9.49 -1.22 6.22
CA PRO A 21 -9.39 -2.58 6.72
C PRO A 21 -7.96 -2.94 7.13
N ARG A 22 -7.83 -3.75 8.18
CA ARG A 22 -6.58 -4.41 8.56
C ARG A 22 -6.72 -5.89 8.31
N TYR A 23 -5.60 -6.53 7.97
CA TYR A 23 -5.56 -7.93 7.58
C TYR A 23 -4.68 -8.74 8.53
N PRO A 24 -5.08 -8.97 9.80
CA PRO A 24 -4.31 -9.78 10.74
C PRO A 24 -4.19 -11.23 10.25
N ALA A 25 -3.23 -11.98 10.80
CA ALA A 25 -3.01 -13.38 10.38
C ALA A 25 -4.26 -14.26 10.51
N SER A 26 -5.14 -13.96 11.47
CA SER A 26 -6.43 -14.61 11.71
C SER A 26 -7.49 -14.34 10.63
N PHE A 27 -7.34 -13.28 9.83
CA PHE A 27 -8.23 -12.97 8.70
C PHE A 27 -8.12 -14.00 7.57
N PHE A 28 -6.99 -14.70 7.49
CA PHE A 28 -6.69 -15.63 6.40
C PHE A 28 -6.87 -17.08 6.85
N SER A 29 -7.53 -17.89 6.00
CA SER A 29 -7.61 -19.34 6.20
C SER A 29 -6.21 -19.97 6.32
N ARG A 30 -6.14 -21.09 7.04
CA ARG A 30 -4.88 -21.86 7.21
C ARG A 30 -4.46 -22.56 5.92
N SER A 31 -5.42 -22.95 5.08
CA SER A 31 -5.22 -23.57 3.77
C SER A 31 -5.59 -22.60 2.64
N GLY A 32 -4.64 -22.35 1.73
CA GLY A 32 -4.89 -21.62 0.49
C GLY A 32 -5.14 -20.12 0.68
N GLY A 33 -4.07 -19.32 0.65
CA GLY A 33 -4.20 -17.86 0.74
C GLY A 33 -2.87 -17.11 0.80
N SER A 34 -1.76 -17.72 0.38
CA SER A 34 -0.43 -17.11 0.52
C SER A 34 -0.34 -15.77 -0.22
N ARG A 35 -0.94 -15.64 -1.41
CA ARG A 35 -1.02 -14.38 -2.15
C ARG A 35 -1.85 -13.32 -1.42
N TYR A 36 -3.06 -13.65 -0.98
CA TYR A 36 -3.90 -12.71 -0.22
C TYR A 36 -3.26 -12.28 1.10
N ARG A 37 -2.53 -13.20 1.76
CA ARG A 37 -1.75 -12.89 2.96
C ARG A 37 -0.64 -11.89 2.66
N ARG A 38 0.10 -12.05 1.55
CA ARG A 38 1.11 -11.07 1.13
C ARG A 38 0.46 -9.71 0.85
N LEU A 39 -0.63 -9.66 0.08
CA LEU A 39 -1.37 -8.43 -0.18
C LEU A 39 -1.82 -7.72 1.11
N GLY A 40 -2.44 -8.46 2.03
CA GLY A 40 -2.87 -7.89 3.31
C GLY A 40 -1.72 -7.43 4.19
N ASN A 41 -0.60 -8.17 4.21
CA ASN A 41 0.62 -7.76 4.90
C ASN A 41 1.18 -6.46 4.31
N THR A 42 1.19 -6.32 2.98
CA THR A 42 1.59 -5.08 2.29
C THR A 42 0.72 -3.91 2.72
N ILE A 43 -0.61 -4.07 2.77
CA ILE A 43 -1.51 -3.01 3.25
C ILE A 43 -1.25 -2.68 4.72
N ASN A 44 -1.12 -3.68 5.59
CA ASN A 44 -0.83 -3.45 7.00
C ASN A 44 0.48 -2.68 7.21
N ARG A 45 1.52 -3.02 6.43
CA ARG A 45 2.83 -2.35 6.46
C ARG A 45 2.70 -0.89 6.00
N LEU A 46 1.98 -0.65 4.91
CA LEU A 46 1.75 0.70 4.40
C LEU A 46 1.01 1.56 5.43
N GLU A 47 -0.06 1.04 6.01
CA GLU A 47 -0.84 1.74 7.02
C GLU A 47 -0.05 2.01 8.31
N SER A 48 0.91 1.14 8.64
CA SER A 48 1.85 1.39 9.74
C SER A 48 2.78 2.55 9.43
N TRP A 49 3.35 2.59 8.22
CA TRP A 49 4.20 3.70 7.78
C TRP A 49 3.45 5.02 7.72
N TYR A 50 2.22 5.02 7.19
CA TYR A 50 1.39 6.22 7.14
C TYR A 50 1.13 6.78 8.54
N ARG A 51 0.84 5.95 9.53
CA ARG A 51 0.71 6.41 10.92
C ARG A 51 1.98 7.14 11.41
N SER A 52 3.16 6.59 11.13
CA SER A 52 4.43 7.23 11.50
C SER A 52 4.65 8.56 10.76
N CYS A 53 4.51 8.55 9.42
CA CYS A 53 4.68 9.74 8.59
C CYS A 53 3.71 10.87 8.96
N CYS A 54 2.46 10.55 9.29
CA CYS A 54 1.45 11.54 9.66
C CYS A 54 1.67 12.16 11.05
N SER A 55 2.69 11.72 11.78
CA SER A 55 3.13 12.33 13.04
C SER A 55 4.34 13.26 12.85
N GLU A 56 4.86 13.39 11.62
CA GLU A 56 5.95 14.31 11.28
C GLU A 56 5.48 15.77 11.11
N GLN A 57 6.42 16.67 10.85
CA GLN A 57 6.12 18.05 10.48
C GLN A 57 5.35 18.08 9.16
N GLU A 58 4.37 19.00 9.03
CA GLU A 58 3.47 19.08 7.87
C GLU A 58 4.22 19.12 6.52
N SER A 59 5.35 19.82 6.47
CA SER A 59 6.21 19.92 5.29
C SER A 59 6.87 18.59 4.86
N GLN A 60 6.94 17.61 5.76
CA GLN A 60 7.59 16.31 5.54
C GLN A 60 6.59 15.18 5.24
N ILE A 61 5.32 15.31 5.66
CA ILE A 61 4.31 14.25 5.56
C ILE A 61 4.16 13.73 4.13
N LEU A 62 4.06 14.62 3.13
CA LEU A 62 3.91 14.20 1.72
C LEU A 62 5.12 13.42 1.22
N CYS A 63 6.34 13.85 1.59
CA CYS A 63 7.56 13.17 1.20
C CYS A 63 7.63 11.79 1.85
N CYS A 64 7.44 11.72 3.17
CA CYS A 64 7.47 10.47 3.93
C CYS A 64 6.42 9.47 3.42
N THR A 65 5.16 9.89 3.27
CA THR A 65 4.09 9.00 2.79
C THR A 65 4.35 8.51 1.36
N THR A 66 4.86 9.37 0.47
CA THR A 66 5.22 8.98 -0.90
C THR A 66 6.36 7.95 -0.91
N GLN A 67 7.39 8.14 -0.08
CA GLN A 67 8.48 7.19 0.08
C GLN A 67 7.97 5.86 0.64
N ALA A 68 7.19 5.90 1.71
CA ALA A 68 6.57 4.71 2.32
C ALA A 68 5.74 3.91 1.30
N TRP A 69 4.98 4.59 0.45
CA TRP A 69 4.21 3.96 -0.63
C TRP A 69 5.12 3.23 -1.63
N LYS A 70 6.18 3.88 -2.11
CA LYS A 70 7.13 3.27 -3.06
C LYS A 70 7.89 2.10 -2.42
N GLU A 71 8.41 2.27 -1.22
CA GLU A 71 9.17 1.24 -0.50
C GLU A 71 8.31 0.00 -0.19
N THR A 72 7.08 0.22 0.26
CA THR A 72 6.15 -0.88 0.57
C THR A 72 5.80 -1.68 -0.69
N LEU A 73 5.58 -1.02 -1.83
CA LEU A 73 5.32 -1.68 -3.10
C LEU A 73 6.57 -2.35 -3.70
N SER A 74 7.75 -1.74 -3.56
CA SER A 74 9.03 -2.38 -3.89
C SER A 74 9.21 -3.68 -3.12
N GLN A 75 8.98 -3.65 -1.81
CA GLN A 75 9.10 -4.82 -0.97
C GLN A 75 8.07 -5.89 -1.31
N PHE A 76 6.83 -5.49 -1.62
CA PHE A 76 5.81 -6.41 -2.15
C PHE A 76 6.28 -7.11 -3.43
N CYS A 77 6.91 -6.39 -4.37
CA CYS A 77 7.43 -7.01 -5.58
C CYS A 77 8.58 -7.98 -5.30
N VAL A 78 9.48 -7.67 -4.37
CA VAL A 78 10.52 -8.63 -3.93
C VAL A 78 9.88 -9.89 -3.34
N GLU A 79 8.85 -9.72 -2.49
CA GLU A 79 8.11 -10.84 -1.91
C GLU A 79 7.40 -11.68 -2.99
N GLU A 80 6.74 -11.06 -3.98
CA GLU A 80 6.09 -11.78 -5.09
C GLU A 80 7.09 -12.62 -5.90
N TYR A 81 8.24 -12.05 -6.26
CA TYR A 81 9.29 -12.76 -7.02
C TYR A 81 10.00 -13.85 -6.21
N SER A 82 9.94 -13.81 -4.88
CA SER A 82 10.50 -14.87 -4.02
C SER A 82 9.64 -16.14 -3.93
N THR A 83 8.51 -16.17 -4.65
CA THR A 83 7.57 -17.30 -4.64
C THR A 83 7.54 -18.03 -5.98
N LYS A 84 6.94 -19.23 -5.99
CA LYS A 84 6.71 -19.99 -7.23
C LYS A 84 5.44 -19.55 -7.98
N THR A 85 4.74 -18.52 -7.50
CA THR A 85 3.54 -17.98 -8.16
C THR A 85 3.93 -16.85 -9.11
N LEU A 86 3.15 -16.65 -10.17
CA LEU A 86 3.30 -15.48 -11.04
C LEU A 86 3.27 -14.20 -10.18
N ALA A 87 4.23 -13.30 -10.38
CA ALA A 87 4.26 -12.03 -9.68
C ALA A 87 3.09 -11.14 -10.13
N TYR A 88 2.73 -10.17 -9.31
CA TYR A 88 1.78 -9.14 -9.72
C TYR A 88 2.33 -8.34 -10.91
N GLU A 89 1.54 -8.15 -11.96
CA GLU A 89 1.98 -7.61 -13.25
C GLU A 89 2.72 -6.27 -13.14
N CYS A 90 2.28 -5.37 -12.26
CA CYS A 90 2.93 -4.07 -12.09
C CYS A 90 4.38 -4.17 -11.58
N CYS A 91 4.77 -5.30 -10.98
CA CYS A 91 6.15 -5.53 -10.54
C CYS A 91 7.15 -5.67 -11.70
N GLU A 92 6.67 -6.00 -12.91
CA GLU A 92 7.50 -6.06 -14.11
C GLU A 92 7.94 -4.66 -14.59
N GLY A 93 7.19 -3.62 -14.20
CA GLY A 93 7.52 -2.23 -14.48
C GLY A 93 8.88 -1.83 -13.91
N ARG A 94 9.62 -1.00 -14.68
CA ARG A 94 10.92 -0.42 -14.29
C ARG A 94 10.79 1.09 -14.12
N GLY A 95 11.56 1.65 -13.19
CA GLY A 95 11.52 3.09 -12.89
C GLY A 95 10.10 3.56 -12.59
N ASP A 96 9.68 4.66 -13.20
CA ASP A 96 8.36 5.25 -12.98
C ASP A 96 7.20 4.44 -13.58
N ALA A 97 7.45 3.58 -14.58
CA ALA A 97 6.41 2.74 -15.18
C ALA A 97 5.76 1.81 -14.14
N ARG A 98 6.54 1.32 -13.16
CA ARG A 98 6.04 0.54 -12.03
C ARG A 98 5.00 1.32 -11.24
N TRP A 99 5.33 2.57 -10.89
CA TRP A 99 4.48 3.41 -10.06
C TRP A 99 3.22 3.86 -10.79
N ILE A 100 3.33 4.11 -12.09
CA ILE A 100 2.18 4.41 -12.95
C ILE A 100 1.22 3.22 -12.96
N CYS A 101 1.73 1.99 -13.13
CA CYS A 101 0.90 0.78 -13.12
C CYS A 101 0.16 0.59 -11.78
N PHE A 102 0.85 0.73 -10.64
CA PHE A 102 0.18 0.64 -9.33
C PHE A 102 -0.84 1.75 -9.08
N ASN A 103 -0.80 2.84 -9.86
CA ASN A 103 -1.64 4.02 -9.69
C ASN A 103 -2.63 4.25 -10.86
N SER A 104 -2.84 3.28 -11.75
CA SER A 104 -3.69 3.46 -12.94
C SER A 104 -5.18 3.23 -12.63
N GLU A 105 -5.51 2.06 -12.08
CA GLU A 105 -6.89 1.66 -11.79
C GLU A 105 -7.09 1.50 -10.28
N LEU A 106 -7.60 2.57 -9.68
CA LEU A 106 -7.73 2.71 -8.23
C LEU A 106 -9.20 2.67 -7.84
N PRO A 107 -9.66 1.62 -7.12
CA PRO A 107 -11.02 1.57 -6.60
C PRO A 107 -11.32 2.66 -5.57
N ASN A 108 -10.28 3.20 -4.91
CA ASN A 108 -10.41 4.22 -3.87
C ASN A 108 -9.22 5.21 -3.94
N PRO A 109 -9.21 6.14 -4.92
CA PRO A 109 -8.09 7.07 -5.13
C PRO A 109 -7.92 8.09 -4.00
N ASP A 110 -9.03 8.43 -3.34
CA ASP A 110 -9.09 9.48 -2.32
C ASP A 110 -9.08 8.95 -0.88
N TYR A 111 -8.81 7.65 -0.70
CA TYR A 111 -8.74 7.01 0.62
C TYR A 111 -10.01 7.15 1.45
N ASN A 112 -11.17 7.24 0.79
CA ASN A 112 -12.48 7.30 1.45
C ASN A 112 -12.65 6.10 2.39
N PRO A 113 -13.34 6.24 3.53
CA PRO A 113 -13.55 5.14 4.45
C PRO A 113 -14.34 4.03 3.75
N THR A 114 -13.91 2.78 3.92
CA THR A 114 -14.68 1.62 3.46
C THR A 114 -15.57 1.20 4.61
N LEU A 115 -16.88 1.40 4.45
CA LEU A 115 -17.92 1.02 5.42
C LEU A 115 -17.84 -0.46 5.80
#